data_AF-A0A9X3EHH3-F1
#
_entry.id   AF-A0A9X3EHH3-F1
#
_cell.length_a   1.000
_cell.length_b   1.000
_cell.length_c   1.000
_cell.angle_alpha   90.00
_cell.angle_beta   90.00
_cell.angle_gamma   90.00
#
_symmetry.space_group_name_H-M   'P 1'
#
loop_
_entity.id
_entity.type
_entity.pdbx_description
1 polymer ?
#
loop_
_entity_poly.entity_id
_entity_poly.type
_entity_poly.pdbx_seq_one_letter_code
_entity_poly.pdbx_strand_id
1 'polypeptide(L)'
;MPPRRPSIAASSVALALVAGACRLAPPAMPGKDVAAHAEEEATGRGLRAAEAQAQEAVRKAREADTAATVALEAAEAAADADAATHQQEGERYAQAIAEARAGAPGCTLAVERLIALRRELAAYVSEPERDAAIAGLEPCRKAAVKLRRQHHEKAQRELPRGAAKDAVAAALRDEGLADPWVPVSSGALPTPGRKDSPPDALAKLRGDATAAAQAVDAAEADLERAKQGVAASEARLVELDQADDAREQAWRGEMQRSGNRYLAVAGAAGAVTLVGLGVGFFFIARGDAITSEKIAFETRAEREEASRHARTSSLVGFAVALPFAVLGVVAAHYGLRRHAVGKRIAATGSGLMIRF
;
A
#
# COMPACT_ATOMS: atom_id res chain seq x y z
N MET A 1 -35.68 84.34 -37.01
CA MET A 1 -35.99 83.06 -36.34
C MET A 1 -34.81 82.11 -36.51
N PRO A 2 -34.05 81.75 -35.45
CA PRO A 2 -33.01 80.74 -35.55
C PRO A 2 -33.57 79.34 -35.21
N PRO A 3 -33.02 78.25 -35.78
CA PRO A 3 -33.48 76.89 -35.51
C PRO A 3 -32.90 76.35 -34.20
N ARG A 4 -33.77 75.70 -33.40
CA ARG A 4 -33.41 74.98 -32.17
C ARG A 4 -32.66 73.69 -32.50
N ARG A 5 -31.49 73.47 -31.87
CA ARG A 5 -30.77 72.19 -31.86
C ARG A 5 -31.40 71.25 -30.81
N PRO A 6 -31.57 69.94 -31.10
CA PRO A 6 -32.04 68.97 -30.11
C PRO A 6 -30.93 68.60 -29.10
N SER A 7 -31.35 68.41 -27.86
CA SER A 7 -30.56 68.07 -26.68
C SER A 7 -29.97 66.66 -26.75
N ILE A 8 -28.64 66.54 -26.60
CA ILE A 8 -27.87 65.28 -26.58
C ILE A 8 -27.81 64.67 -25.16
N ALA A 9 -28.37 65.32 -24.15
CA ALA A 9 -28.18 64.92 -22.74
C ALA A 9 -28.96 63.65 -22.31
N ALA A 10 -29.96 63.20 -23.07
CA ALA A 10 -30.80 62.06 -22.68
C ALA A 10 -30.20 60.68 -23.00
N SER A 11 -29.25 60.59 -23.93
CA SER A 11 -28.68 59.29 -24.36
C SER A 11 -27.60 58.74 -23.42
N SER A 12 -26.96 59.60 -22.60
CA SER A 12 -25.84 59.19 -21.74
C SER A 12 -26.28 58.45 -20.46
N VAL A 13 -27.49 58.72 -19.96
CA VAL A 13 -28.00 58.10 -18.72
C VAL A 13 -28.48 56.66 -18.96
N ALA A 14 -29.03 56.37 -20.15
CA ALA A 14 -29.48 55.03 -20.50
C ALA A 14 -28.31 54.05 -20.71
N LEU A 15 -27.16 54.51 -21.18
CA LEU A 15 -25.99 53.64 -21.41
C LEU A 15 -25.28 53.24 -20.10
N ALA A 16 -25.29 54.11 -19.09
CA ALA A 16 -24.66 53.83 -17.79
C ALA A 16 -25.42 52.78 -16.96
N LEU A 17 -26.75 52.71 -17.10
CA LEU A 17 -27.59 51.70 -16.42
C LEU A 17 -27.46 50.30 -17.04
N VAL A 18 -27.17 50.21 -18.35
CA VAL A 18 -26.94 48.92 -19.03
C VAL A 18 -25.55 48.36 -18.71
N ALA A 19 -24.53 49.21 -18.53
CA ALA A 19 -23.18 48.77 -18.21
C ALA A 19 -23.01 48.24 -16.77
N GLY A 20 -23.84 48.68 -15.82
CA GLY A 20 -23.80 48.21 -14.42
C GLY A 20 -24.35 46.79 -14.21
N ALA A 21 -25.11 46.25 -15.16
CA ALA A 21 -25.85 44.99 -15.02
C ALA A 21 -25.17 43.76 -15.65
N CYS A 22 -24.04 43.94 -16.35
CA CYS A 22 -23.38 42.86 -17.11
C CYS A 22 -22.15 42.27 -16.40
N ARG A 23 -22.22 41.97 -15.10
CA ARG A 23 -21.31 40.98 -14.50
C ARG A 23 -21.91 39.58 -14.69
N LEU A 24 -21.82 39.07 -15.92
CA LEU A 24 -22.29 37.73 -16.31
C LEU A 24 -21.41 36.58 -15.80
N ALA A 25 -20.25 36.90 -15.21
CA ALA A 25 -19.40 35.88 -14.62
C ALA A 25 -19.99 35.39 -13.29
N PRO A 26 -19.96 34.07 -13.00
CA PRO A 26 -20.23 33.57 -11.66
C PRO A 26 -19.32 34.28 -10.65
N PRO A 27 -19.78 34.50 -9.41
CA PRO A 27 -18.94 35.09 -8.37
C PRO A 27 -17.70 34.21 -8.27
N ALA A 28 -16.54 34.81 -8.50
CA ALA A 28 -15.27 34.12 -8.27
C ALA A 28 -15.31 33.60 -6.83
N MET A 29 -14.88 32.34 -6.65
CA MET A 29 -14.74 31.78 -5.31
C MET A 29 -13.98 32.79 -4.45
N PRO A 30 -14.42 33.05 -3.20
CA PRO A 30 -13.64 33.85 -2.28
C PRO A 30 -12.22 33.26 -2.24
N GLY A 31 -11.18 34.07 -2.38
CA GLY A 31 -9.80 33.56 -2.39
C GLY A 31 -9.43 32.73 -1.15
N LYS A 32 -10.20 32.89 -0.05
CA LYS A 32 -10.11 32.08 1.16
C LYS A 32 -10.60 30.64 0.97
N ASP A 33 -11.62 30.42 0.15
CA ASP A 33 -12.24 29.10 -0.05
C ASP A 33 -11.38 28.26 -1.01
N VAL A 34 -10.79 28.89 -2.04
CA VAL A 34 -9.79 28.26 -2.92
C VAL A 34 -8.55 27.83 -2.13
N ALA A 35 -8.09 28.69 -1.21
CA ALA A 35 -6.96 28.36 -0.35
C ALA A 35 -7.30 27.21 0.62
N ALA A 36 -8.50 27.20 1.20
CA ALA A 36 -8.95 26.13 2.08
C ALA A 36 -9.08 24.79 1.35
N HIS A 37 -9.58 24.79 0.11
CA HIS A 37 -9.66 23.58 -0.72
C HIS A 37 -8.27 23.03 -1.04
N ALA A 38 -7.35 23.88 -1.50
CA ALA A 38 -5.98 23.48 -1.79
C ALA A 38 -5.21 22.98 -0.55
N GLU A 39 -5.45 23.56 0.63
CA GLU A 39 -4.88 23.13 1.90
C GLU A 39 -5.42 21.77 2.34
N GLU A 40 -6.73 21.55 2.21
CA GLU A 40 -7.35 20.27 2.56
C GLU A 40 -6.93 19.16 1.58
N GLU A 41 -6.83 19.45 0.28
CA GLU A 41 -6.27 18.50 -0.69
C GLU A 41 -4.80 18.14 -0.39
N ALA A 42 -3.99 19.12 0.02
CA ALA A 42 -2.60 18.87 0.44
C ALA A 42 -2.55 18.00 1.69
N THR A 43 -3.45 18.25 2.64
CA THR A 43 -3.61 17.47 3.87
C THR A 43 -4.04 16.03 3.55
N GLY A 44 -5.04 15.85 2.69
CA GLY A 44 -5.50 14.54 2.21
C GLY A 44 -4.39 13.74 1.52
N ARG A 45 -3.55 14.39 0.68
CA ARG A 45 -2.37 13.73 0.08
C ARG A 45 -1.37 13.27 1.15
N GLY A 46 -1.11 14.09 2.17
CA GLY A 46 -0.25 13.74 3.30
C GLY A 46 -0.80 12.55 4.09
N LEU A 47 -2.11 12.52 4.34
CA LEU A 47 -2.78 11.45 5.08
C LEU A 47 -2.79 10.13 4.30
N ARG A 48 -3.00 10.15 2.98
CA ARG A 48 -2.89 8.92 2.15
C ARG A 48 -1.46 8.39 2.10
N ALA A 49 -0.46 9.27 2.10
CA ALA A 49 0.94 8.86 2.20
C ALA A 49 1.23 8.21 3.57
N ALA A 50 0.67 8.76 4.65
CA ALA A 50 0.76 8.16 5.98
C ALA A 50 0.04 6.82 6.07
N GLU A 51 -1.14 6.68 5.45
CA GLU A 51 -1.85 5.40 5.35
C GLU A 51 -1.00 4.34 4.61
N ALA A 52 -0.39 4.69 3.47
CA ALA A 52 0.49 3.78 2.74
C ALA A 52 1.70 3.35 3.58
N GLN A 53 2.29 4.27 4.36
CA GLN A 53 3.36 3.94 5.29
C GLN A 53 2.89 3.01 6.42
N ALA A 54 1.69 3.22 6.96
CA ALA A 54 1.11 2.35 7.98
C ALA A 54 0.78 0.94 7.44
N GLN A 55 0.28 0.83 6.20
CA GLN A 55 0.06 -0.47 5.53
C GLN A 55 1.39 -1.24 5.37
N GLU A 56 2.45 -0.55 4.96
CA GLU A 56 3.78 -1.14 4.85
C GLU A 56 4.35 -1.56 6.23
N ALA A 57 4.06 -0.80 7.29
CA ALA A 57 4.43 -1.16 8.65
C ALA A 57 3.71 -2.44 9.12
N VAL A 58 2.41 -2.58 8.85
CA VAL A 58 1.64 -3.81 9.12
C VAL A 58 2.23 -5.00 8.38
N ARG A 59 2.57 -4.83 7.09
CA ARG A 59 3.21 -5.90 6.31
C ARG A 59 4.52 -6.37 6.96
N LYS A 60 5.41 -5.44 7.30
CA LYS A 60 6.69 -5.75 7.96
C LYS A 60 6.49 -6.40 9.33
N ALA A 61 5.51 -5.94 10.11
CA ALA A 61 5.20 -6.52 11.41
C ALA A 61 4.74 -7.98 11.27
N ARG A 62 3.86 -8.27 10.29
CA ARG A 62 3.39 -9.64 10.03
C ARG A 62 4.51 -10.56 9.52
N GLU A 63 5.41 -10.04 8.69
CA GLU A 63 6.61 -10.78 8.26
C GLU A 63 7.51 -11.13 9.46
N ALA A 64 7.70 -10.19 10.39
CA ALA A 64 8.48 -10.42 11.60
C ALA A 64 7.80 -11.43 12.55
N ASP A 65 6.48 -11.34 12.73
CA ASP A 65 5.68 -12.28 13.53
C ASP A 65 5.75 -13.71 12.97
N THR A 66 5.61 -13.86 11.65
CA THR A 66 5.76 -15.15 10.97
C THR A 66 7.17 -15.71 11.18
N ALA A 67 8.21 -14.88 11.01
CA ALA A 67 9.59 -15.29 11.21
C ALA A 67 9.88 -15.71 12.67
N ALA A 68 9.34 -14.98 13.65
CA ALA A 68 9.48 -15.30 15.06
C ALA A 68 8.77 -16.62 15.43
N THR A 69 7.58 -16.84 14.89
CA THR A 69 6.82 -18.09 15.09
C THR A 69 7.57 -19.28 14.51
N VAL A 70 8.05 -19.20 13.26
CA VAL A 70 8.83 -20.26 12.63
C VAL A 70 10.12 -20.56 13.41
N ALA A 71 10.81 -19.53 13.90
CA ALA A 71 12.01 -19.70 14.72
C ALA A 71 11.71 -20.40 16.05
N LEU A 72 10.58 -20.07 16.68
CA LEU A 72 10.14 -20.72 17.92
C LEU A 72 9.81 -22.19 17.68
N GLU A 73 9.01 -22.52 16.65
CA GLU A 73 8.65 -23.89 16.31
C GLU A 73 9.90 -24.75 16.00
N ALA A 74 10.85 -24.21 15.25
CA ALA A 74 12.11 -24.89 14.95
C ALA A 74 12.94 -25.14 16.21
N ALA A 75 12.98 -24.19 17.14
CA ALA A 75 13.68 -24.34 18.41
C ALA A 75 13.01 -25.36 19.34
N GLU A 76 11.66 -25.40 19.38
CA GLU A 76 10.91 -26.39 20.15
C GLU A 76 11.11 -27.80 19.58
N ALA A 77 11.02 -27.97 18.26
CA ALA A 77 11.29 -29.25 17.61
C ALA A 77 12.73 -29.75 17.84
N ALA A 78 13.72 -28.84 17.83
CA ALA A 78 15.10 -29.19 18.15
C ALA A 78 15.26 -29.61 19.63
N ALA A 79 14.58 -28.94 20.55
CA ALA A 79 14.59 -29.31 21.96
C ALA A 79 13.94 -30.67 22.22
N ASP A 80 12.83 -30.98 21.54
CA ASP A 80 12.17 -32.28 21.63
C ASP A 80 13.04 -33.41 21.06
N ALA A 81 13.72 -33.16 19.94
CA ALA A 81 14.66 -34.11 19.34
C ALA A 81 15.87 -34.39 20.24
N ASP A 82 16.41 -33.35 20.89
CA ASP A 82 17.49 -33.47 21.87
C ASP A 82 17.04 -34.27 23.10
N ALA A 83 15.84 -33.99 23.64
CA ALA A 83 15.26 -34.74 24.74
C ALA A 83 15.05 -36.23 24.40
N ALA A 84 14.54 -36.52 23.19
CA ALA A 84 14.36 -37.89 22.73
C ALA A 84 15.70 -38.63 22.58
N THR A 85 16.73 -37.94 22.06
CA THR A 85 18.09 -38.50 21.92
C THR A 85 18.66 -38.83 23.30
N HIS A 86 18.54 -37.92 24.27
CA HIS A 86 18.99 -38.13 25.64
C HIS A 86 18.26 -39.27 26.35
N GLN A 87 16.95 -39.43 26.12
CA GLN A 87 16.21 -40.57 26.66
C GLN A 87 16.75 -41.90 26.11
N GLN A 88 16.97 -41.99 24.79
CA GLN A 88 17.55 -43.18 24.17
C GLN A 88 18.97 -43.48 24.67
N GLU A 89 19.80 -42.45 24.86
CA GLU A 89 21.13 -42.60 25.44
C GLU A 89 21.09 -43.11 26.88
N GLY A 90 20.13 -42.64 27.69
CA GLY A 90 19.89 -43.12 29.05
C GLY A 90 19.42 -44.58 29.09
N GLU A 91 18.52 -44.98 28.18
CA GLU A 91 18.08 -46.37 28.04
C GLU A 91 19.23 -47.30 27.62
N ARG A 92 20.06 -46.87 26.66
CA ARG A 92 21.27 -47.62 26.24
C ARG A 92 22.25 -47.77 27.40
N TYR A 93 22.49 -46.71 28.15
CA TYR A 93 23.36 -46.76 29.34
C TYR A 93 22.83 -47.74 30.39
N ALA A 94 21.53 -47.71 30.70
CA ALA A 94 20.90 -48.63 31.64
C ALA A 94 21.01 -50.09 31.18
N GLN A 95 20.80 -50.35 29.88
CA GLN A 95 20.98 -51.66 29.27
C GLN A 95 22.45 -52.13 29.38
N ALA A 96 23.41 -51.25 29.08
CA ALA A 96 24.83 -51.57 29.18
C ALA A 96 25.26 -51.92 30.61
N ILE A 97 24.75 -51.21 31.63
CA ILE A 97 24.97 -51.55 33.04
C ILE A 97 24.35 -52.91 33.38
N ALA A 98 23.10 -53.15 32.97
CA ALA A 98 22.40 -54.40 33.25
C ALA A 98 23.12 -55.61 32.63
N GLU A 99 23.55 -55.48 31.38
CA GLU A 99 24.31 -56.51 30.67
C GLU A 99 25.67 -56.76 31.33
N ALA A 100 26.38 -55.69 31.75
CA ALA A 100 27.67 -55.84 32.43
C ALA A 100 27.52 -56.58 33.76
N ARG A 101 26.47 -56.25 34.54
CA ARG A 101 26.15 -56.94 35.80
C ARG A 101 25.75 -58.40 35.59
N ALA A 102 25.00 -58.70 34.53
CA ALA A 102 24.58 -60.07 34.21
C ALA A 102 25.73 -60.94 33.68
N GLY A 103 26.66 -60.33 32.93
CA GLY A 103 27.76 -61.02 32.25
C GLY A 103 29.06 -61.15 33.06
N ALA A 104 29.24 -60.30 34.08
CA ALA A 104 30.40 -60.34 34.97
C ALA A 104 30.54 -61.67 35.75
N PRO A 105 29.47 -62.23 36.36
CA PRO A 105 29.55 -63.50 37.07
C PRO A 105 29.92 -64.64 36.11
N GLY A 106 31.09 -65.24 36.31
CA GLY A 106 31.56 -66.36 35.49
C GLY A 106 32.07 -65.98 34.09
N CYS A 107 32.15 -64.69 33.76
CA CYS A 107 32.66 -64.19 32.47
C CYS A 107 31.97 -64.83 31.26
N THR A 108 30.64 -64.83 31.28
CA THR A 108 29.78 -65.50 30.29
C THR A 108 29.65 -64.72 28.97
N LEU A 109 30.04 -63.44 28.96
CA LEU A 109 30.05 -62.62 27.76
C LEU A 109 31.13 -63.10 26.77
N ALA A 110 30.77 -63.11 25.48
CA ALA A 110 31.76 -63.20 24.41
C ALA A 110 32.78 -62.06 24.56
N VAL A 111 34.05 -62.34 24.28
CA VAL A 111 35.15 -61.43 24.57
C VAL A 111 35.05 -60.13 23.77
N GLU A 112 34.53 -60.21 22.54
CA GLU A 112 34.22 -59.08 21.66
C GLU A 112 33.14 -58.18 22.28
N ARG A 113 32.06 -58.78 22.80
CA ARG A 113 30.98 -58.04 23.47
C ARG A 113 31.48 -57.40 24.76
N LEU A 114 32.34 -58.08 25.52
CA LEU A 114 32.96 -57.53 26.73
C LEU A 114 33.82 -56.28 26.43
N ILE A 115 34.57 -56.28 25.33
CA ILE A 115 35.34 -55.10 24.89
C ILE A 115 34.41 -53.97 24.45
N ALA A 116 33.38 -54.27 23.66
CA ALA A 116 32.39 -53.29 23.21
C ALA A 116 31.64 -52.66 24.39
N LEU A 117 31.18 -53.47 25.34
CA LEU A 117 30.43 -53.03 26.52
C LEU A 117 31.27 -52.13 27.43
N ARG A 118 32.55 -52.45 27.63
CA ARG A 118 33.46 -51.57 28.39
C ARG A 118 33.67 -50.23 27.71
N ARG A 119 33.76 -50.19 26.38
CA ARG A 119 33.87 -48.93 25.61
C ARG A 119 32.59 -48.11 25.69
N GLU A 120 31.45 -48.77 25.54
CA GLU A 120 30.13 -48.17 25.68
C GLU A 120 30.00 -47.52 27.07
N LEU A 121 30.30 -48.24 28.15
CA LEU A 121 30.32 -47.69 29.51
C LEU A 121 31.35 -46.56 29.68
N ALA A 122 32.53 -46.65 29.08
CA ALA A 122 33.57 -45.63 29.18
C ALA A 122 33.21 -44.31 28.45
N ALA A 123 32.24 -44.34 27.52
CA ALA A 123 31.73 -43.14 26.86
C ALA A 123 30.86 -42.26 27.77
N TYR A 124 30.39 -42.81 28.90
CA TYR A 124 29.57 -42.09 29.88
C TYR A 124 30.42 -41.57 31.07
N VAL A 125 29.93 -40.55 31.76
CA VAL A 125 30.60 -39.96 32.95
C VAL A 125 30.76 -40.95 34.09
N SER A 126 31.81 -40.74 34.90
CA SER A 126 32.08 -41.54 36.08
C SER A 126 30.98 -41.36 37.12
N GLU A 127 30.20 -42.42 37.28
CA GLU A 127 29.17 -42.58 38.30
C GLU A 127 29.42 -43.88 39.06
N PRO A 128 29.01 -43.98 40.34
CA PRO A 128 29.29 -45.16 41.17
C PRO A 128 28.77 -46.46 40.55
N GLU A 129 27.64 -46.40 39.83
CA GLU A 129 27.06 -47.57 39.16
C GLU A 129 27.85 -48.06 37.96
N ARG A 130 28.32 -47.12 37.12
CA ARG A 130 29.22 -47.41 35.99
C ARG A 130 30.52 -48.02 36.47
N ASP A 131 31.12 -47.41 37.49
CA ASP A 131 32.41 -47.86 38.02
C ASP A 131 32.30 -49.24 38.65
N ALA A 132 31.21 -49.53 39.35
CA ALA A 132 30.91 -50.88 39.84
C ALA A 132 30.73 -51.90 38.70
N ALA A 133 30.06 -51.52 37.61
CA ALA A 133 29.91 -52.38 36.43
C ALA A 133 31.26 -52.66 35.75
N ILE A 134 32.09 -51.63 35.55
CA ILE A 134 33.44 -51.76 34.98
C ILE A 134 34.33 -52.62 35.90
N ALA A 135 34.28 -52.39 37.21
CA ALA A 135 35.02 -53.18 38.20
C ALA A 135 34.58 -54.64 38.19
N GLY A 136 33.28 -54.91 38.06
CA GLY A 136 32.73 -56.26 37.91
C GLY A 136 33.24 -56.98 36.66
N LEU A 137 33.59 -56.25 35.60
CA LEU A 137 34.18 -56.79 34.38
C LEU A 137 35.70 -56.99 34.46
N GLU A 138 36.41 -56.40 35.45
CA GLU A 138 37.88 -56.55 35.62
C GLU A 138 38.35 -58.01 35.73
N PRO A 139 37.68 -58.92 36.46
CA PRO A 139 38.05 -60.33 36.51
C PRO A 139 38.08 -61.03 35.14
N CYS A 140 37.23 -60.57 34.20
CA CYS A 140 37.13 -61.13 32.85
C CYS A 140 38.22 -60.61 31.88
N ARG A 141 39.05 -59.66 32.33
CA ARG A 141 40.16 -59.07 31.57
C ARG A 141 41.10 -60.10 30.95
N LYS A 142 41.38 -61.20 31.66
CA LYS A 142 42.33 -62.22 31.17
C LYS A 142 41.87 -62.84 29.85
N ALA A 143 40.57 -63.05 29.67
CA ALA A 143 40.00 -63.54 28.42
C ALA A 143 40.13 -62.50 27.30
N ALA A 144 39.88 -61.21 27.61
CA ALA A 144 40.05 -60.09 26.68
C ALA A 144 41.50 -59.88 26.22
N VAL A 145 42.47 -60.00 27.13
CA VAL A 145 43.89 -59.87 26.79
C VAL A 145 44.34 -61.01 25.86
N LYS A 146 43.83 -62.23 26.06
CA LYS A 146 44.14 -63.38 25.21
C LYS A 146 43.62 -63.16 23.78
N LEU A 147 42.38 -62.69 23.62
CA LEU A 147 41.82 -62.36 22.30
C LEU A 147 42.60 -61.22 21.64
N ARG A 148 42.89 -60.13 22.37
CA ARG A 148 43.72 -59.03 21.86
C ARG A 148 45.05 -59.49 21.31
N ARG A 149 45.70 -60.42 22.01
CA ARG A 149 46.97 -60.99 21.55
C ARG A 149 46.81 -61.79 20.26
N GLN A 150 45.74 -62.58 20.13
CA GLN A 150 45.45 -63.32 18.90
C GLN A 150 45.19 -62.38 17.71
N HIS A 151 44.42 -61.32 17.90
CA HIS A 151 44.19 -60.28 16.88
C HIS A 151 45.47 -59.53 16.54
N HIS A 152 46.29 -59.18 17.54
CA HIS A 152 47.59 -58.55 17.32
C HIS A 152 48.53 -59.45 16.50
N GLU A 153 48.61 -60.74 16.83
CA GLU A 153 49.40 -61.73 16.09
C GLU A 153 48.86 -61.96 14.68
N LYS A 154 47.53 -61.92 14.48
CA LYS A 154 46.88 -62.00 13.16
C LYS A 154 47.19 -60.77 12.31
N ALA A 155 46.98 -59.57 12.85
CA ALA A 155 47.28 -58.31 12.18
C ALA A 155 48.77 -58.22 11.78
N GLN A 156 49.69 -58.69 12.63
CA GLN A 156 51.11 -58.78 12.29
C GLN A 156 51.42 -59.76 11.14
N ARG A 157 50.59 -60.78 10.92
CA ARG A 157 50.75 -61.75 9.81
C ARG A 157 50.13 -61.26 8.51
N GLU A 158 49.00 -60.55 8.58
CA GLU A 158 48.27 -60.05 7.42
C GLU A 158 48.89 -58.76 6.85
N LEU A 159 49.55 -57.97 7.70
CA LEU A 159 50.31 -56.80 7.27
C LEU A 159 51.66 -57.21 6.65
N PRO A 160 52.13 -56.52 5.58
CA PRO A 160 53.40 -56.82 4.96
C PRO A 160 54.57 -56.69 5.94
N ARG A 161 55.57 -57.58 5.83
CA ARG A 161 56.78 -57.55 6.68
C ARG A 161 57.45 -56.17 6.60
N GLY A 162 57.42 -55.43 7.70
CA GLY A 162 57.92 -54.04 7.77
C GLY A 162 56.83 -52.97 7.92
N ALA A 163 55.55 -53.35 8.01
CA ALA A 163 54.48 -52.41 8.33
C ALA A 163 54.79 -51.68 9.66
N ALA A 164 54.66 -50.35 9.64
CA ALA A 164 54.91 -49.51 10.81
C ALA A 164 54.03 -49.95 11.99
N LYS A 165 54.52 -49.77 13.23
CA LYS A 165 53.74 -50.03 14.45
C LYS A 165 52.38 -49.31 14.42
N ASP A 166 52.31 -48.17 13.73
CA ASP A 166 51.10 -47.37 13.55
C ASP A 166 50.05 -48.05 12.66
N ALA A 167 50.45 -48.86 11.69
CA ALA A 167 49.55 -49.63 10.83
C ALA A 167 48.93 -50.82 11.58
N VAL A 168 49.71 -51.48 12.44
CA VAL A 168 49.22 -52.51 13.36
C VAL A 168 48.27 -51.89 14.40
N ALA A 169 48.60 -50.71 14.91
CA ALA A 169 47.75 -49.96 15.84
C ALA A 169 46.47 -49.41 15.19
N ALA A 170 46.50 -49.06 13.90
CA ALA A 170 45.32 -48.68 13.12
C ALA A 170 44.40 -49.88 12.89
N ALA A 171 44.93 -51.02 12.43
CA ALA A 171 44.15 -52.25 12.25
C ALA A 171 43.47 -52.70 13.56
N LEU A 172 44.17 -52.61 14.69
CA LEU A 172 43.59 -52.92 16.00
C LEU A 172 42.59 -51.85 16.48
N ARG A 173 42.69 -50.60 16.03
CA ARG A 173 41.68 -49.56 16.32
C ARG A 173 40.40 -49.84 15.53
N ASP A 174 40.53 -50.21 14.26
CA ASP A 174 39.42 -50.55 13.37
C ASP A 174 38.66 -51.79 13.85
N GLU A 175 39.35 -52.82 14.35
CA GLU A 175 38.72 -53.98 14.99
C GLU A 175 38.26 -53.72 16.43
N GLY A 176 38.54 -52.53 16.96
CA GLY A 176 38.08 -52.12 18.27
C GLY A 176 38.85 -52.68 19.48
N LEU A 177 40.07 -53.15 19.26
CA LEU A 177 40.92 -53.80 20.26
C LEU A 177 42.12 -52.96 20.71
N ALA A 178 42.36 -51.80 20.09
CA ALA A 178 43.51 -50.95 20.41
C ALA A 178 43.32 -50.00 21.60
N ASP A 179 42.09 -49.69 22.02
CA ASP A 179 41.91 -48.83 23.19
C ASP A 179 42.48 -49.53 24.41
N PRO A 180 43.48 -48.99 25.11
CA PRO A 180 44.06 -49.72 26.21
C PRO A 180 42.98 -49.93 27.29
N TRP A 181 43.13 -50.99 28.09
CA TRP A 181 42.47 -51.06 29.39
C TRP A 181 43.08 -49.97 30.29
N VAL A 182 42.90 -48.70 29.91
CA VAL A 182 43.31 -47.53 30.66
C VAL A 182 42.24 -47.33 31.74
N PRO A 183 42.63 -47.07 33.00
CA PRO A 183 41.71 -46.52 33.97
C PRO A 183 41.10 -45.24 33.39
N VAL A 184 39.77 -45.15 33.40
CA VAL A 184 39.05 -43.98 32.89
C VAL A 184 39.45 -42.78 33.74
N SER A 185 40.22 -41.84 33.20
CA SER A 185 40.45 -40.56 33.87
C SER A 185 39.14 -39.80 33.89
N SER A 186 38.68 -39.40 35.07
CA SER A 186 37.50 -38.55 35.23
C SER A 186 37.75 -37.21 34.55
N GLY A 187 37.03 -36.94 33.46
CA GLY A 187 37.14 -35.67 32.77
C GLY A 187 36.36 -35.64 31.46
N ALA A 188 35.22 -34.94 31.50
CA ALA A 188 34.47 -34.42 30.35
C ALA A 188 34.10 -35.42 29.24
N LEU A 189 33.25 -36.38 29.57
CA LEU A 189 32.44 -37.12 28.60
C LEU A 189 30.95 -36.90 28.96
N PRO A 190 29.97 -37.23 28.10
CA PRO A 190 28.57 -36.87 28.36
C PRO A 190 28.02 -37.67 29.55
N THR A 191 27.74 -36.98 30.65
CA THR A 191 26.57 -37.36 31.45
C THR A 191 25.37 -37.01 30.58
N PRO A 192 24.31 -37.85 30.48
CA PRO A 192 23.04 -37.42 29.93
C PRO A 192 22.43 -36.40 30.90
N GLY A 193 22.95 -35.18 30.83
CA GLY A 193 22.67 -34.09 31.73
C GLY A 193 22.81 -32.83 30.92
N ARG A 194 21.64 -32.30 30.53
CA ARG A 194 21.38 -31.01 29.86
C ARG A 194 22.66 -30.21 29.63
N LYS A 195 23.24 -30.31 28.43
CA LYS A 195 24.21 -29.31 28.00
C LYS A 195 23.42 -28.07 27.63
N ASP A 196 22.99 -27.36 28.67
CA ASP A 196 22.34 -26.05 28.66
C ASP A 196 21.92 -25.56 27.26
N SER A 197 20.88 -26.16 26.68
CA SER A 197 19.95 -25.35 25.88
C SER A 197 19.35 -24.42 26.92
N PRO A 198 19.79 -23.15 26.99
CA PRO A 198 19.45 -22.32 28.12
C PRO A 198 17.92 -22.27 28.14
N PRO A 199 17.25 -22.60 29.25
CA PRO A 199 15.82 -22.34 29.38
C PRO A 199 15.49 -20.89 28.98
N ASP A 200 16.46 -19.99 29.18
CA ASP A 200 16.46 -18.60 28.76
C ASP A 200 16.34 -18.38 27.24
N ALA A 201 16.86 -19.29 26.39
CA ALA A 201 16.81 -19.13 24.94
C ALA A 201 15.39 -19.37 24.37
N LEU A 202 14.72 -20.43 24.80
CA LEU A 202 13.32 -20.69 24.44
C LEU A 202 12.38 -19.66 25.08
N ALA A 203 12.64 -19.28 26.34
CA ALA A 203 11.87 -18.21 27.00
C ALA A 203 12.02 -16.88 26.25
N LYS A 204 13.24 -16.55 25.80
CA LYS A 204 13.49 -15.38 24.96
C LYS A 204 12.76 -15.46 23.63
N LEU A 205 12.83 -16.58 22.90
CA LEU A 205 12.11 -16.75 21.63
C LEU A 205 10.59 -16.62 21.78
N ARG A 206 10.01 -17.14 22.88
CA ARG A 206 8.59 -16.94 23.20
C ARG A 206 8.26 -15.47 23.49
N GLY A 207 9.16 -14.78 24.20
CA GLY A 207 9.06 -13.35 24.44
C GLY A 207 9.11 -12.55 23.13
N ASP A 208 10.05 -12.89 22.24
CA ASP A 208 10.22 -12.26 20.94
C ASP A 208 9.01 -12.50 20.03
N ALA A 209 8.44 -13.72 20.01
CA ALA A 209 7.21 -14.03 19.28
C ALA A 209 6.00 -13.25 19.84
N THR A 210 5.88 -13.16 21.16
CA THR A 210 4.81 -12.38 21.80
C THR A 210 4.93 -10.89 21.48
N ALA A 211 6.16 -10.35 21.51
CA ALA A 211 6.44 -8.96 21.16
C ALA A 211 6.15 -8.67 19.68
N ALA A 212 6.44 -9.62 18.79
CA ALA A 212 6.13 -9.50 17.36
C ALA A 212 4.62 -9.47 17.11
N ALA A 213 3.85 -10.34 17.76
CA ALA A 213 2.39 -10.33 17.70
C ALA A 213 1.81 -8.99 18.19
N GLN A 214 2.30 -8.48 19.33
CA GLN A 214 1.90 -7.16 19.85
C GLN A 214 2.26 -6.01 18.90
N ALA A 215 3.38 -6.12 18.17
CA ALA A 215 3.76 -5.14 17.17
C ALA A 215 2.83 -5.14 15.95
N VAL A 216 2.27 -6.31 15.57
CA VAL A 216 1.22 -6.39 14.54
C VAL A 216 -0.04 -5.66 15.00
N ASP A 217 -0.52 -5.95 16.22
CA ASP A 217 -1.71 -5.28 16.77
C ASP A 217 -1.53 -3.76 16.83
N ALA A 218 -0.36 -3.29 17.26
CA ALA A 218 -0.03 -1.87 17.30
C ALA A 218 -0.01 -1.24 15.90
N ALA A 219 0.61 -1.90 14.92
CA ALA A 219 0.66 -1.43 13.54
C ALA A 219 -0.73 -1.39 12.88
N GLU A 220 -1.59 -2.38 13.18
CA GLU A 220 -2.97 -2.39 12.68
C GLU A 220 -3.80 -1.26 13.30
N ALA A 221 -3.62 -0.98 14.59
CA ALA A 221 -4.26 0.17 15.23
C ALA A 221 -3.79 1.51 14.64
N ASP A 222 -2.51 1.62 14.26
CA ASP A 222 -1.97 2.80 13.57
C ASP A 222 -2.57 2.96 12.16
N LEU A 223 -2.71 1.85 11.43
CA LEU A 223 -3.34 1.84 10.11
C LEU A 223 -4.81 2.27 10.18
N GLU A 224 -5.58 1.78 11.15
CA GLU A 224 -6.97 2.20 11.32
C GLU A 224 -7.09 3.68 11.68
N ARG A 225 -6.19 4.22 12.52
CA ARG A 225 -6.12 5.67 12.78
C ARG A 225 -5.78 6.48 11.51
N ALA A 226 -4.88 5.98 10.66
CA ALA A 226 -4.55 6.63 9.40
C ALA A 226 -5.75 6.66 8.43
N LYS A 227 -6.47 5.54 8.29
CA LYS A 227 -7.70 5.45 7.47
C LYS A 227 -8.79 6.40 7.95
N GLN A 228 -8.99 6.50 9.27
CA GLN A 228 -9.93 7.46 9.86
C GLN A 228 -9.54 8.91 9.53
N GLY A 229 -8.24 9.23 9.55
CA GLY A 229 -7.73 10.53 9.12
C GLY A 229 -8.05 10.83 7.66
N VAL A 230 -7.79 9.89 6.75
CA VAL A 230 -8.13 10.03 5.32
C VAL A 230 -9.62 10.24 5.12
N ALA A 231 -10.47 9.43 5.76
CA ALA A 231 -11.92 9.55 5.68
C ALA A 231 -12.43 10.90 6.20
N ALA A 232 -11.84 11.42 7.29
CA ALA A 232 -12.19 12.73 7.83
C ALA A 232 -11.83 13.87 6.87
N SER A 233 -10.66 13.81 6.23
CA SER A 233 -10.24 14.80 5.23
C SER A 233 -11.12 14.76 3.98
N GLU A 234 -11.48 13.57 3.51
CA GLU A 234 -12.39 13.40 2.37
C GLU A 234 -13.80 13.91 2.67
N ALA A 235 -14.32 13.67 3.87
CA ALA A 235 -15.60 14.24 4.30
C ALA A 235 -15.58 15.78 4.29
N ARG A 236 -14.45 16.38 4.66
CA ARG A 236 -14.27 17.83 4.67
C ARG A 236 -14.17 18.43 3.27
N LEU A 237 -13.51 17.75 2.33
CA LEU A 237 -13.52 18.13 0.92
C LEU A 237 -14.95 18.10 0.35
N VAL A 238 -15.72 17.06 0.66
CA VAL A 238 -17.13 16.98 0.25
C VAL A 238 -17.97 18.13 0.81
N GLU A 239 -17.73 18.53 2.06
CA GLU A 239 -18.42 19.68 2.66
C GLU A 239 -18.06 21.01 1.95
N LEU A 240 -16.79 21.21 1.58
CA LEU A 240 -16.35 22.36 0.80
C LEU A 240 -16.99 22.40 -0.58
N ASP A 241 -17.01 21.26 -1.30
CA ASP A 241 -17.65 21.15 -2.62
C ASP A 241 -19.16 21.42 -2.54
N GLN A 242 -19.85 20.92 -1.51
CA GLN A 242 -21.27 21.21 -1.29
C GLN A 242 -21.53 22.69 -1.00
N ALA A 243 -20.64 23.35 -0.26
CA ALA A 243 -20.73 24.79 -0.01
C ALA A 243 -20.55 25.59 -1.31
N ASP A 244 -19.65 25.16 -2.20
CA ASP A 244 -19.46 25.74 -3.53
C ASP A 244 -20.68 25.56 -4.43
N ASP A 245 -21.24 24.36 -4.50
CA ASP A 245 -22.46 24.07 -5.25
C ASP A 245 -23.64 24.92 -4.75
N ALA A 246 -23.79 25.05 -3.42
CA ALA A 246 -24.84 25.87 -2.82
C ALA A 246 -24.68 27.36 -3.18
N ARG A 247 -23.45 27.88 -3.19
CA ARG A 247 -23.15 29.24 -3.66
C ARG A 247 -23.50 29.42 -5.13
N GLU A 248 -23.13 28.46 -5.98
CA GLU A 248 -23.43 28.53 -7.40
C GLU A 248 -24.94 28.50 -7.66
N GLN A 249 -25.67 27.61 -6.99
CA GLN A 249 -27.13 27.54 -7.09
C GLN A 249 -27.81 28.84 -6.63
N ALA A 250 -27.35 29.42 -5.51
CA ALA A 250 -27.86 30.70 -5.03
C ALA A 250 -27.64 31.82 -6.05
N TRP A 251 -26.45 31.88 -6.66
CA TRP A 251 -26.12 32.84 -7.71
C TRP A 251 -26.98 32.62 -8.98
N ARG A 252 -27.10 31.38 -9.47
CA ARG A 252 -27.96 31.05 -10.62
C ARG A 252 -29.41 31.46 -10.37
N GLY A 253 -29.91 31.24 -9.15
CA GLY A 253 -31.25 31.66 -8.72
C GLY A 253 -31.42 33.19 -8.65
N GLU A 254 -30.38 33.95 -8.30
CA GLU A 254 -30.39 35.42 -8.36
C GLU A 254 -30.34 35.94 -9.80
N MET A 255 -29.56 35.30 -10.67
CA MET A 255 -29.51 35.62 -12.10
C MET A 255 -30.84 35.36 -12.81
N GLN A 256 -31.52 34.25 -12.50
CA GLN A 256 -32.86 34.00 -13.05
C GLN A 256 -33.88 35.04 -12.57
N ARG A 257 -33.84 35.43 -11.28
CA ARG A 257 -34.73 36.45 -10.72
C ARG A 257 -34.49 37.84 -11.32
N SER A 258 -33.24 38.23 -11.50
CA SER A 258 -32.89 39.51 -12.14
C SER A 258 -33.24 39.50 -13.64
N GLY A 259 -32.94 38.42 -14.37
CA GLY A 259 -33.31 38.25 -15.77
C GLY A 259 -34.83 38.37 -16.01
N ASN A 260 -35.65 37.74 -15.16
CA ASN A 260 -37.11 37.86 -15.24
C ASN A 260 -37.61 39.29 -14.97
N ARG A 261 -36.97 40.03 -14.05
CA ARG A 261 -37.28 41.46 -13.83
C ARG A 261 -36.93 42.30 -15.06
N TYR A 262 -35.79 42.04 -15.70
CA TYR A 262 -35.41 42.75 -16.94
C TYR A 262 -36.34 42.43 -18.10
N LEU A 263 -36.76 41.18 -18.29
CA LEU A 263 -37.74 40.81 -19.31
C LEU A 263 -39.12 41.44 -19.06
N ALA A 264 -39.55 41.55 -17.80
CA ALA A 264 -40.80 42.23 -17.46
C ALA A 264 -40.75 43.74 -17.77
N VAL A 265 -39.62 44.40 -17.51
CA VAL A 265 -39.44 45.84 -17.80
C VAL A 265 -39.20 46.09 -19.30
N ALA A 266 -38.43 45.24 -19.98
CA ALA A 266 -38.16 45.33 -21.42
C ALA A 266 -39.38 44.94 -22.27
N GLY A 267 -40.28 44.08 -21.77
CA GLY A 267 -41.57 43.79 -22.42
C GLY A 267 -42.45 45.03 -22.60
N ALA A 268 -42.25 46.09 -21.80
CA ALA A 268 -42.93 47.37 -21.95
C ALA A 268 -42.21 48.35 -22.91
N ALA A 269 -40.92 48.15 -23.18
CA ALA A 269 -40.10 48.99 -24.08
C ALA A 269 -39.66 48.14 -25.30
N GLY A 270 -40.60 47.94 -26.22
CA GLY A 270 -40.61 46.86 -27.20
C GLY A 270 -39.39 46.70 -28.14
N ALA A 271 -39.24 45.46 -28.61
CA ALA A 271 -38.57 44.89 -29.80
C ALA A 271 -37.22 45.46 -30.32
N VAL A 272 -36.94 46.75 -30.21
CA VAL A 272 -35.74 47.42 -30.72
C VAL A 272 -34.51 47.14 -29.84
N THR A 273 -34.70 46.88 -28.55
CA THR A 273 -33.61 46.54 -27.61
C THR A 273 -33.07 45.12 -27.80
N LEU A 274 -33.89 44.16 -28.23
CA LEU A 274 -33.49 42.77 -28.43
C LEU A 274 -32.49 42.60 -29.60
N VAL A 275 -32.62 43.40 -30.65
CA VAL A 275 -31.67 43.38 -31.79
C VAL A 275 -30.32 43.99 -31.37
N GLY A 276 -30.31 45.05 -30.55
CA GLY A 276 -29.08 45.65 -30.03
C GLY A 276 -28.31 44.73 -29.08
N LEU A 277 -29.02 43.96 -28.24
CA LEU A 277 -28.43 42.97 -27.34
C LEU A 277 -27.80 41.79 -28.09
N GLY A 278 -28.42 41.29 -29.15
CA GLY A 278 -27.86 40.20 -29.96
C GLY A 278 -26.55 40.58 -30.66
N VAL A 279 -26.44 41.82 -31.14
CA VAL A 279 -25.20 42.33 -31.75
C VAL A 279 -24.13 42.59 -30.68
N GLY A 280 -24.48 43.15 -29.52
CA GLY A 280 -23.54 43.37 -28.41
C GLY A 280 -22.94 42.09 -27.84
N PHE A 281 -23.74 41.03 -27.69
CA PHE A 281 -23.29 39.73 -27.19
C PHE A 281 -22.26 39.07 -28.12
N PHE A 282 -22.42 39.24 -29.44
CA PHE A 282 -21.47 38.73 -30.44
C PHE A 282 -20.10 39.42 -30.36
N PHE A 283 -20.06 40.72 -30.08
CA PHE A 283 -18.79 41.45 -29.95
C PHE A 283 -18.06 41.16 -28.62
N ILE A 284 -18.78 40.92 -27.53
CA ILE A 284 -18.18 40.54 -26.24
C ILE A 284 -17.59 39.13 -26.32
N ALA A 285 -18.34 38.15 -26.87
CA ALA A 285 -17.84 36.79 -27.08
C ALA A 285 -16.61 36.74 -28.00
N ARG A 286 -16.52 37.65 -28.98
CA ARG A 286 -15.35 37.76 -29.85
C ARG A 286 -14.16 38.46 -29.17
N GLY A 287 -14.41 39.37 -28.22
CA GLY A 287 -13.38 40.03 -27.43
C GLY A 287 -12.64 39.04 -26.51
N ASP A 288 -13.38 38.17 -25.83
CA ASP A 288 -12.81 37.16 -24.91
C ASP A 288 -12.01 36.06 -25.64
N ALA A 289 -12.42 35.73 -26.87
CA ALA A 289 -11.65 34.82 -27.73
C ALA A 289 -10.28 35.40 -28.12
N ILE A 290 -10.14 36.72 -28.25
CA ILE A 290 -8.90 37.39 -28.64
C ILE A 290 -7.98 37.64 -27.44
N THR A 291 -8.52 37.82 -26.23
CA THR A 291 -7.72 38.00 -25.00
C THR A 291 -7.13 36.68 -24.50
N SER A 292 -7.81 35.56 -24.69
CA SER A 292 -7.26 34.22 -24.37
C SER A 292 -6.05 33.81 -25.22
N GLU A 293 -5.87 34.41 -26.41
CA GLU A 293 -4.72 34.15 -27.28
C GLU A 293 -3.42 34.81 -26.76
N LYS A 294 -3.51 35.73 -25.79
CA LYS A 294 -2.36 36.43 -25.19
C LYS A 294 -1.85 35.82 -23.88
N ILE A 295 -2.48 34.76 -23.38
CA ILE A 295 -2.04 34.07 -22.16
C ILE A 295 -0.93 33.08 -22.57
N ALA A 296 0.24 33.22 -21.98
CA ALA A 296 1.35 32.28 -22.20
C ALA A 296 1.03 30.96 -21.49
N PHE A 297 0.67 29.94 -22.26
CA PHE A 297 0.44 28.58 -21.73
C PHE A 297 1.79 27.86 -21.59
N GLU A 298 2.09 27.34 -20.40
CA GLU A 298 3.36 26.67 -20.09
C GLU A 298 3.41 25.23 -20.63
N THR A 299 2.25 24.57 -20.81
CA THR A 299 2.20 23.17 -21.26
C THR A 299 1.41 22.97 -22.55
N ARG A 300 1.79 21.93 -23.31
CA ARG A 300 1.15 21.60 -24.61
C ARG A 300 -0.27 21.07 -24.45
N ALA A 301 -0.57 20.42 -23.32
CA ALA A 301 -1.89 19.87 -22.99
C ALA A 301 -2.92 20.99 -22.69
N GLU A 302 -2.54 22.00 -21.90
CA GLU A 302 -3.38 23.17 -21.62
C GLU A 302 -3.73 23.96 -22.89
N ARG A 303 -2.80 24.04 -23.85
CA ARG A 303 -3.03 24.71 -25.14
C ARG A 303 -4.07 23.99 -26.00
N GLU A 304 -4.07 22.66 -26.00
CA GLU A 304 -5.08 21.88 -26.72
C GLU A 304 -6.46 21.97 -26.07
N GLU A 305 -6.53 21.93 -24.74
CA GLU A 305 -7.78 22.04 -23.99
C GLU A 305 -8.43 23.42 -24.13
N ALA A 306 -7.62 24.49 -24.03
CA ALA A 306 -8.06 25.86 -24.29
C ALA A 306 -8.55 26.04 -25.75
N SER A 307 -7.87 25.42 -26.72
CA SER A 307 -8.30 25.48 -28.13
C SER A 307 -9.61 24.75 -28.39
N ARG A 308 -9.88 23.65 -27.68
CA ARG A 308 -11.17 22.93 -27.76
C ARG A 308 -12.28 23.76 -27.12
N HIS A 309 -12.04 24.35 -25.95
CA HIS A 309 -12.99 25.23 -25.27
C HIS A 309 -13.33 26.48 -26.08
N ALA A 310 -12.36 27.09 -26.76
CA ALA A 310 -12.59 28.23 -27.64
C ALA A 310 -13.42 27.85 -28.89
N ARG A 311 -13.19 26.66 -29.46
CA ARG A 311 -13.98 26.17 -30.59
C ARG A 311 -15.42 25.83 -30.18
N THR A 312 -15.63 25.14 -29.06
CA THR A 312 -16.98 24.81 -28.59
C THR A 312 -17.76 26.05 -28.18
N SER A 313 -17.15 27.02 -27.50
CA SER A 313 -17.82 28.27 -27.12
C SER A 313 -18.22 29.11 -28.35
N SER A 314 -17.36 29.18 -29.38
CA SER A 314 -17.66 29.87 -30.64
C SER A 314 -18.80 29.20 -31.42
N LEU A 315 -18.88 27.87 -31.42
CA LEU A 315 -19.92 27.09 -32.08
C LEU A 315 -21.28 27.28 -31.41
N VAL A 316 -21.32 27.27 -30.07
CA VAL A 316 -22.54 27.56 -29.31
C VAL A 316 -23.00 28.99 -29.56
N GLY A 317 -22.08 29.96 -29.56
CA GLY A 317 -22.40 31.35 -29.90
C GLY A 317 -23.03 31.49 -31.29
N PHE A 318 -22.48 30.80 -32.30
CA PHE A 318 -23.04 30.80 -33.65
C PHE A 318 -24.40 30.10 -33.75
N ALA A 319 -24.55 28.94 -33.09
CA ALA A 319 -25.79 28.17 -33.09
C ALA A 319 -26.96 28.93 -32.47
N VAL A 320 -26.70 29.77 -31.44
CA VAL A 320 -27.72 30.62 -30.84
C VAL A 320 -27.96 31.90 -31.64
N ALA A 321 -26.92 32.55 -32.15
CA ALA A 321 -27.05 33.83 -32.86
C ALA A 321 -27.72 33.70 -34.25
N LEU A 322 -27.46 32.61 -34.98
CA LEU A 322 -27.96 32.42 -36.33
C LEU A 322 -29.50 32.36 -36.44
N PRO A 323 -30.25 31.63 -35.58
CA PRO A 323 -31.71 31.67 -35.57
C PRO A 323 -32.29 33.07 -35.37
N PHE A 324 -31.71 33.87 -34.46
CA PHE A 324 -32.17 35.24 -34.20
C PHE A 324 -31.89 36.17 -35.38
N ALA A 325 -30.75 36.01 -36.05
CA ALA A 325 -30.43 36.75 -37.26
C ALA A 325 -31.41 36.40 -38.41
N VAL A 326 -31.70 35.11 -38.60
CA VAL A 326 -32.65 34.64 -39.62
C VAL A 326 -34.07 35.17 -39.33
N LEU A 327 -34.53 35.08 -38.08
CA LEU A 327 -35.82 35.66 -37.66
C LEU A 327 -35.87 37.18 -37.88
N GLY A 328 -34.78 37.90 -37.57
CA GLY A 328 -34.66 39.33 -37.82
C GLY A 328 -34.76 39.68 -39.32
N VAL A 329 -34.08 38.92 -40.18
CA VAL A 329 -34.13 39.12 -41.65
C VAL A 329 -35.51 38.80 -42.20
N VAL A 330 -36.15 37.72 -41.73
CA VAL A 330 -37.52 37.35 -42.14
C VAL A 330 -38.52 38.43 -41.72
N ALA A 331 -38.44 38.91 -40.48
CA ALA A 331 -39.29 39.98 -39.98
C ALA A 331 -39.09 41.29 -40.77
N ALA A 332 -37.83 41.65 -41.08
CA ALA A 332 -37.52 42.83 -41.89
C ALA A 332 -38.06 42.67 -43.33
N HIS A 333 -37.92 41.49 -43.94
CA HIS A 333 -38.41 41.22 -45.29
C HIS A 333 -39.95 41.28 -45.37
N TYR A 334 -40.65 40.74 -44.38
CA TYR A 334 -42.12 40.83 -44.29
C TYR A 334 -42.60 42.26 -43.99
N GLY A 335 -41.88 43.01 -43.14
CA GLY A 335 -42.16 44.42 -42.87
C GLY A 335 -42.00 45.31 -44.11
N LEU A 336 -40.93 45.12 -44.88
CA LEU A 336 -40.69 45.84 -46.14
C LEU A 336 -41.73 45.50 -47.22
N ARG A 337 -42.18 44.25 -47.32
CA ARG A 337 -43.27 43.87 -48.26
C ARG A 337 -44.60 44.53 -47.90
N ARG A 338 -44.94 44.67 -46.62
CA ARG A 338 -46.15 45.42 -46.21
C ARG A 338 -46.06 46.91 -46.58
N HIS A 339 -44.90 47.53 -46.44
CA HIS A 339 -44.70 48.93 -46.86
C HIS A 339 -44.69 49.13 -48.38
N ALA A 340 -44.27 48.13 -49.16
CA ALA A 340 -44.32 48.18 -50.62
C ALA A 340 -45.75 48.05 -51.17
N VAL A 341 -46.61 47.26 -50.50
CA VAL A 341 -48.04 47.12 -50.87
C VAL A 341 -48.85 48.36 -50.45
N GLY A 342 -48.49 49.02 -49.35
CA GLY A 342 -49.16 50.24 -48.88
C GLY A 342 -48.96 51.49 -49.76
N LYS A 343 -47.97 51.49 -50.68
CA LYS A 343 -47.72 52.62 -51.60
C LYS A 343 -48.55 52.61 -52.89
N ARG A 344 -49.40 51.59 -53.14
CA ARG A 344 -50.34 51.57 -54.29
C ARG A 344 -51.75 52.08 -53.97
N ILE A 345 -52.00 52.53 -52.75
CA ILE A 345 -53.25 53.20 -52.41
C ILE A 345 -52.91 54.66 -52.12
N ALA A 346 -52.60 55.40 -53.18
CA ALA A 346 -52.67 56.85 -53.15
C ALA A 346 -54.16 57.22 -53.17
N ALA A 347 -54.64 57.75 -52.05
CA ALA A 347 -55.96 58.35 -51.95
C ALA A 347 -56.04 59.56 -52.88
N THR A 348 -56.69 59.40 -54.03
CA THR A 348 -57.37 60.50 -54.71
C THR A 348 -58.81 60.50 -54.25
N GLY A 349 -59.27 61.64 -53.73
CA GLY A 349 -60.63 61.81 -53.23
C GLY A 349 -61.68 61.46 -54.29
N SER A 350 -62.80 60.94 -53.79
CA SER A 350 -63.99 60.46 -54.52
C SER A 350 -63.86 59.09 -55.19
N GLY A 351 -64.58 58.10 -54.63
CA GLY A 351 -64.96 56.86 -55.32
C GLY A 351 -63.97 55.70 -55.20
N LEU A 352 -64.28 54.75 -54.32
CA LEU A 352 -63.58 53.46 -54.23
C LEU A 352 -64.09 52.55 -55.36
N MET A 353 -63.35 52.46 -56.48
CA MET A 353 -63.53 51.40 -57.47
C MET A 353 -62.49 50.31 -57.27
N ILE A 354 -62.94 49.10 -56.89
CA ILE A 354 -62.17 47.87 -57.03
C ILE A 354 -62.48 47.30 -58.41
N ARG A 355 -61.47 47.18 -59.27
CA ARG A 355 -61.58 46.46 -60.55
C ARG A 355 -61.00 45.06 -60.31
N PHE A 356 -61.78 44.03 -60.63
CA PHE A 356 -61.33 42.62 -60.61
C PHE A 356 -60.21 42.39 -61.63
#